data_AF-A0A962W2J1-F1
#
_entry.id   AF-A0A962W2J1-F1
#
_cell.length_a   1.000
_cell.length_b   1.000
_cell.length_c   1.000
_cell.angle_alpha   90.00
_cell.angle_beta   90.00
_cell.angle_gamma   90.00
#
_symmetry.space_group_name_H-M   'P 1'
#
loop_
_entity.id
_entity.type
_entity.pdbx_description
1 polymer ?
#
loop_
_entity_poly.entity_id
_entity_poly.type
_entity_poly.pdbx_seq_one_letter_code
_entity_poly.pdbx_strand_id
1 'polypeptide(L)' 'MRPLIPEGEALRRAFLWIADHGGHCTLKTVEQASLLFDLTPRDEEFLLRQFVHHRGASSDAPDSGRQRIS' A
#
# COMPACT_ATOMS: atom_id res chain seq x y z
N MET A 1 11.39 -25.75 10.90
CA MET A 1 12.29 -24.57 10.81
C MET A 1 11.42 -23.36 10.51
N ARG A 2 11.38 -22.36 11.40
CA ARG A 2 10.69 -21.10 11.11
C ARG A 2 11.58 -20.30 10.16
N PRO A 3 11.13 -19.90 8.97
CA PRO A 3 11.93 -19.05 8.12
C PRO A 3 12.25 -17.79 8.91
N LEU A 4 13.53 -17.43 8.97
CA LEU A 4 14.04 -16.16 9.50
C LEU A 4 13.58 -15.05 8.54
N ILE A 5 12.28 -14.81 8.49
CA ILE A 5 11.73 -13.65 7.82
C ILE A 5 12.18 -12.47 8.69
N PRO A 6 13.04 -11.57 8.17
CA PRO A 6 13.50 -10.43 8.95
C PRO A 6 12.28 -9.63 9.40
N GLU A 7 12.37 -9.01 10.58
CA GLU A 7 11.28 -8.21 11.15
C GLU A 7 10.78 -7.20 10.11
N GLY A 8 9.49 -7.30 9.76
CA GLY A 8 8.84 -6.44 8.77
C GLY A 8 8.91 -6.87 7.30
N GLU A 9 9.44 -8.05 6.96
CA GLU A 9 9.43 -8.52 5.56
C GLU A 9 8.05 -9.01 5.09
N ALA A 10 7.21 -9.51 6.00
CA ALA A 10 5.79 -9.74 5.72
C ALA A 10 5.10 -8.45 5.26
N LEU A 11 5.37 -7.33 5.95
CA LEU A 11 4.85 -6.01 5.60
C LEU A 11 5.35 -5.53 4.23
N ARG A 12 6.65 -5.68 3.92
CA ARG A 12 7.18 -5.31 2.58
C ARG A 12 6.54 -6.12 1.46
N ARG A 13 6.36 -7.42 1.67
CA ARG A 13 5.73 -8.30 0.68
C ARG A 13 4.25 -7.95 0.48
N ALA A 14 3.53 -7.69 1.56
CA ALA A 14 2.16 -7.20 1.51
C ALA A 14 2.05 -5.87 0.76
N PHE A 15 2.94 -4.92 1.05
CA PHE A 15 2.98 -3.62 0.37
C PHE A 15 3.21 -3.76 -1.13
N LEU A 16 4.22 -4.54 -1.54
CA LEU A 16 4.50 -4.80 -2.95
C LEU A 16 3.33 -5.50 -3.65
N TRP A 17 2.71 -6.47 -2.98
CA TRP A 17 1.55 -7.19 -3.50
C TRP A 17 0.36 -6.25 -3.72
N ILE A 18 0.07 -5.36 -2.76
CA ILE A 18 -0.98 -4.35 -2.89
C ILE A 18 -0.66 -3.35 -4.02
N ALA A 19 0.59 -2.92 -4.13
CA ALA A 19 1.03 -2.00 -5.18
C ALA A 19 0.94 -2.61 -6.58
N ASP A 20 1.23 -3.91 -6.71
CA ASP A 20 1.13 -4.68 -7.96
C ASP A 20 -0.33 -4.90 -8.40
N HIS A 21 -1.29 -4.94 -7.46
CA HIS A 21 -2.73 -5.10 -7.71
C HIS A 21 -3.42 -3.90 -8.39
N GLY A 22 -2.66 -2.96 -8.97
CA GLY A 22 -3.17 -2.05 -9.99
C GLY A 22 -3.77 -0.74 -9.47
N GLY A 23 -3.19 -0.13 -8.43
CA GLY A 23 -3.49 1.26 -8.02
C GLY A 23 -4.81 1.46 -7.26
N HIS A 24 -5.68 0.45 -7.20
CA HIS A 24 -6.88 0.47 -6.38
C HIS A 24 -6.61 -0.17 -5.01
N CYS A 25 -5.78 0.50 -4.22
CA CYS A 25 -5.55 0.12 -2.84
C CYS A 25 -6.83 0.43 -2.06
N THR A 26 -7.60 -0.61 -1.73
CA THR A 26 -8.85 -0.53 -0.98
C THR A 26 -8.73 -1.32 0.30
N LEU A 27 -9.65 -1.08 1.26
CA LEU A 27 -9.70 -1.80 2.53
C LEU A 27 -9.65 -3.33 2.32
N LYS A 28 -10.41 -3.85 1.34
CA LYS A 28 -10.40 -5.27 0.96
C LYS A 28 -9.03 -5.79 0.55
N THR A 29 -8.23 -4.99 -0.16
CA THR A 29 -6.89 -5.39 -0.59
C THR A 29 -5.94 -5.51 0.61
N VAL A 30 -6.09 -4.62 1.60
CA VAL A 30 -5.32 -4.67 2.84
C VAL A 30 -5.72 -5.88 3.68
N GLU A 31 -7.02 -6.16 3.83
CA GLU A 31 -7.51 -7.37 4.52
C GLU A 31 -7.00 -8.66 3.86
N GLN A 32 -7.00 -8.73 2.52
CA GLN A 32 -6.45 -9.87 1.78
C GLN A 32 -4.94 -10.03 2.01
N ALA A 33 -4.19 -8.94 2.01
CA ALA A 33 -2.77 -8.97 2.30
C ALA A 33 -2.49 -9.39 3.76
N SER A 34 -3.34 -8.97 4.70
CA SER A 34 -3.28 -9.36 6.11
C SER A 34 -3.37 -10.88 6.27
N LEU A 35 -4.33 -11.51 5.58
CA LEU A 35 -4.51 -12.96 5.57
C LEU A 35 -3.41 -13.71 4.82
N LEU A 36 -2.89 -13.16 3.71
CA LEU A 36 -1.88 -13.81 2.88
C LEU A 36 -0.49 -13.81 3.51
N PHE A 37 -0.13 -12.73 4.20
CA PHE A 37 1.22 -12.51 4.71
C PHE A 37 1.34 -12.62 6.23
N ASP A 38 0.25 -12.97 6.93
CA ASP A 38 0.18 -13.08 8.39
C ASP A 38 0.62 -11.75 9.05
N LEU A 39 -0.03 -10.66 8.63
CA LEU A 39 0.31 -9.34 9.15
C LEU A 39 -0.14 -9.19 10.59
N THR A 40 0.68 -8.49 11.38
CA THR A 40 0.25 -8.10 12.71
C THR A 40 -0.80 -6.98 12.61
N PRO A 41 -1.67 -6.79 13.62
CA PRO A 41 -2.61 -5.67 13.62
C PRO A 41 -1.91 -4.30 13.50
N ARG A 42 -0.65 -4.20 13.91
CA ARG A 42 0.17 -2.99 13.73
C ARG A 42 0.55 -2.77 12.26
N ASP A 43 0.89 -3.84 11.54
CA ASP A 43 1.22 -3.79 10.12
C ASP A 43 -0.02 -3.47 9.27
N GLU A 44 -1.16 -4.05 9.60
CA GLU A 44 -2.44 -3.73 8.96
C GLU A 44 -2.77 -2.25 9.12
N GLU A 45 -2.69 -1.70 10.34
CA GLU A 45 -2.94 -0.28 10.59
C GLU A 45 -1.98 0.62 9.78
N PHE A 46 -0.71 0.21 9.64
CA PHE A 46 0.25 0.94 8.80
C PHE A 46 -0.18 0.96 7.32
N LEU A 47 -0.60 -0.18 6.78
CA LEU A 47 -1.08 -0.28 5.39
C LEU A 47 -2.36 0.53 5.19
N LEU A 48 -3.31 0.48 6.14
CA LEU A 48 -4.52 1.30 6.10
C LEU A 48 -4.18 2.78 6.09
N ARG A 49 -3.25 3.23 6.94
CA ARG A 49 -2.83 4.63 6.95
C ARG A 49 -2.17 5.04 5.64
N GLN A 50 -1.26 4.21 5.11
CA GLN A 50 -0.52 4.53 3.88
C GLN A 50 -1.39 4.45 2.61
N PHE A 51 -2.36 3.56 2.54
CA PHE A 51 -3.15 3.40 1.32
C PHE A 51 -4.49 4.15 1.36
N VAL A 52 -5.16 4.21 2.51
CA VAL A 52 -6.46 4.88 2.64
C VAL A 52 -6.29 6.38 2.83
N HIS A 53 -5.37 6.85 3.69
CA HIS A 53 -5.19 8.30 3.88
C HIS A 53 -4.43 8.94 2.71
N HIS A 54 -3.46 8.23 2.11
CA HIS A 54 -2.63 8.82 1.06
C HIS A 54 -3.33 8.86 -0.31
N ARG A 55 -4.33 8.00 -0.55
CA ARG A 55 -5.18 8.08 -1.74
C ARG A 55 -6.09 9.31 -1.76
N GLY A 56 -6.40 9.88 -0.59
CA GLY A 56 -7.04 11.19 -0.50
C GLY A 56 -6.13 12.35 -0.88
N ALA A 57 -4.81 12.19 -0.73
CA ALA A 57 -3.83 13.24 -1.01
C ALA A 57 -3.21 13.14 -2.43
N SER A 58 -3.12 11.94 -3.01
CA SER A 58 -2.46 11.76 -4.32
C SER A 58 -3.38 11.90 -5.53
N SER A 59 -4.68 12.12 -5.33
CA SER A 59 -5.62 12.45 -6.41
C SER A 59 -5.69 13.96 -6.71
N ASP A 60 -4.87 14.77 -6.04
CA ASP A 60 -4.60 16.17 -6.35
C ASP A 60 -3.14 16.35 -6.82
N ALA A 61 -2.66 15.45 -7.68
CA ALA A 61 -1.64 15.88 -8.62
C ALA A 61 -2.41 16.58 -9.74
N PRO A 62 -2.34 17.92 -9.88
CA PRO A 62 -2.83 18.54 -11.09
C PRO A 62 -2.04 17.88 -12.21
N ASP A 63 -2.77 17.29 -13.15
CA ASP A 63 -2.33 17.14 -14.52
C ASP A 63 -1.45 18.35 -14.83
N SER A 64 -0.14 18.13 -14.89
CA SER A 64 0.81 19.15 -15.32
C SER A 64 0.59 19.28 -16.82
N GLY A 65 -0.58 19.86 -17.16
CA GLY A 65 -0.97 20.34 -18.44
C GLY A 65 0.01 21.44 -18.82
N ARG A 66 1.15 20.99 -19.34
CA ARG A 66 1.78 21.55 -20.52
C ARG A 66 1.77 23.08 -20.54
N GLN A 67 2.59 23.66 -19.68
CA GLN A 67 3.10 25.00 -19.89
C GLN A 67 3.83 25.04 -21.24
N ARG A 68 3.20 25.63 -22.26
CA ARG A 68 3.89 26.41 -23.29
C ARG A 68 3.11 27.69 -23.53
N ILE A 69 3.52 28.67 -22.73
CA ILE A 69 3.39 30.11 -22.95
C ILE A 69 4.05 30.54 -24.27
N SER A 70 3.52 31.67 -24.78
CA SER A 70 4.06 32.60 -25.79
C SER A 70 3.81 32.30 -27.26
#